data_AF-A0A085G8S9-F1
#
_entry.id   AF-A0A085G8S9-F1
#
_cell.length_a   1.000
_cell.length_b   1.000
_cell.length_c   1.000
_cell.angle_alpha   90.00
_cell.angle_beta   90.00
_cell.angle_gamma   90.00
#
_symmetry.space_group_name_H-M   'P 1'
#
loop_
_entity.id
_entity.type
_entity.pdbx_description
1 polymer ?
#
loop_
_entity_poly.entity_id
_entity_poly.type
_entity_poly.pdbx_seq_one_letter_code
_entity_poly.pdbx_strand_id
1 'polypeptide(L)'
;MQILLIAAVMSNQLWFDTQTEADFYIVRPMATLSQNCACQVSIDVLHRAAQGQSTSRQQGSVNLAANQTLSLGQMRIAMQKGDWTQVTVTLTNGQGLRLERQIIVPNNR
;
A
#
# COMPACT_ATOMS: atom_id res chain seq x y z
N MET A 1 -28.13 30.64 15.71
CA MET A 1 -27.30 29.94 14.70
C MET A 1 -26.63 28.76 15.40
N GLN A 2 -26.92 27.53 15.00
CA GLN A 2 -26.31 26.34 15.59
C GLN A 2 -25.17 25.88 14.69
N ILE A 3 -23.93 26.00 15.18
CA ILE A 3 -22.73 25.57 14.47
C ILE A 3 -22.66 24.05 14.62
N LEU A 4 -22.94 23.32 13.54
CA LEU A 4 -22.66 21.88 13.47
C LEU A 4 -21.15 21.70 13.31
N LEU A 5 -20.50 21.33 14.40
CA LEU A 5 -19.12 20.86 14.38
C LEU A 5 -19.12 19.39 13.95
N ILE A 6 -18.77 19.13 12.69
CA ILE A 6 -18.55 17.77 12.21
C ILE A 6 -17.11 17.40 12.56
N ALA A 7 -16.93 16.64 13.65
CA ALA A 7 -15.63 16.04 13.94
C ALA A 7 -15.39 14.89 12.95
N ALA A 8 -14.40 15.04 12.08
CA ALA A 8 -13.93 13.95 11.24
C ALA A 8 -13.15 12.97 12.12
N VAL A 9 -13.69 11.77 12.36
CA VAL A 9 -12.88 10.65 12.85
C VAL A 9 -11.94 10.24 11.73
N MET A 10 -10.63 10.42 11.93
CA MET A 10 -9.64 9.84 11.04
C MET A 10 -9.75 8.33 11.12
N SER A 11 -10.24 7.71 10.05
CA SER A 11 -10.29 6.26 9.95
C SER A 11 -8.90 5.71 9.66
N ASN A 12 -8.64 4.47 10.07
CA ASN A 12 -7.46 3.75 9.63
C ASN A 12 -7.51 3.59 8.09
N GLN A 13 -6.46 3.96 7.38
CA GLN A 13 -6.41 3.91 5.92
C GLN A 13 -5.11 3.28 5.44
N LEU A 14 -5.22 2.52 4.35
CA LEU A 14 -4.12 1.93 3.60
C LEU A 14 -4.42 2.15 2.11
N TRP A 15 -3.51 2.82 1.41
CA TRP A 15 -3.66 3.14 0.00
C TRP A 15 -2.32 3.04 -0.73
N PHE A 16 -2.34 3.29 -2.03
CA PHE A 16 -1.15 3.30 -2.88
C PHE A 16 -1.01 4.65 -3.56
N ASP A 17 0.16 5.25 -3.45
CA ASP A 17 0.60 6.30 -4.35
C ASP A 17 1.35 5.65 -5.50
N THR A 18 0.98 5.98 -6.74
CA THR A 18 1.61 5.43 -7.93
C THR A 18 2.13 6.54 -8.83
N GLN A 19 3.33 6.36 -9.37
CA GLN A 19 3.93 7.27 -10.34
C GLN A 19 4.64 6.47 -11.44
N THR A 20 4.71 7.03 -12.63
CA THR A 20 5.48 6.46 -13.75
C THR A 20 6.78 7.25 -13.88
N GLU A 21 7.92 6.56 -13.87
CA GLU A 21 9.26 7.14 -14.02
C GLU A 21 10.02 6.39 -15.10
N ALA A 22 10.17 6.99 -16.28
CA ALA A 22 10.82 6.36 -17.44
C ALA A 22 10.25 4.94 -17.69
N ASP A 23 11.06 3.89 -17.51
CA ASP A 23 10.70 2.49 -17.73
C ASP A 23 10.14 1.79 -16.48
N PHE A 24 9.90 2.53 -15.39
CA PHE A 24 9.45 1.99 -14.11
C PHE A 24 8.08 2.51 -13.69
N TYR A 25 7.25 1.60 -13.19
CA TYR A 25 6.11 1.93 -12.34
C TYR A 25 6.56 1.91 -10.89
N ILE A 26 6.40 3.04 -10.21
CA ILE A 26 6.72 3.17 -8.80
C ILE A 26 5.42 3.03 -8.03
N VAL A 27 5.40 2.10 -7.06
CA VAL A 27 4.25 1.86 -6.18
C VAL A 27 4.70 2.07 -4.74
N ARG A 28 4.11 3.05 -4.06
CA ARG A 28 4.35 3.35 -2.64
C ARG A 28 3.09 3.03 -1.83
N PRO A 29 3.07 1.94 -1.06
CA PRO A 29 2.03 1.76 -0.06
C PRO A 29 2.16 2.82 1.03
N MET A 30 1.03 3.43 1.36
CA MET A 30 0.91 4.52 2.33
C MET A 30 -0.14 4.14 3.37
N ALA A 31 0.10 4.49 4.62
CA ALA A 31 -0.86 4.27 5.69
C ALA A 31 -0.97 5.45 6.64
N THR A 32 -2.15 5.61 7.23
CA THR A 32 -2.39 6.45 8.40
C THR A 32 -3.31 5.70 9.35
N LEU A 33 -3.04 5.75 10.65
CA LEU A 33 -3.81 5.05 11.68
C LEU A 33 -4.32 6.04 12.71
N SER A 34 -5.50 5.80 13.27
CA SER A 34 -6.09 6.64 14.31
C SER A 34 -5.40 6.51 15.67
N GLN A 35 -4.57 5.48 15.85
CA GLN A 35 -3.84 5.15 17.08
C GLN A 35 -2.40 4.75 16.75
N ASN A 36 -1.49 4.88 17.73
CA ASN A 36 -0.12 4.41 17.59
C ASN A 36 -0.09 2.88 17.35
N CYS A 37 0.77 2.40 16.45
CA CYS A 37 0.92 0.97 16.18
C CYS A 37 2.39 0.56 16.06
N ALA A 38 2.79 -0.48 16.77
CA ALA A 38 3.88 -1.35 16.36
C ALA A 38 3.29 -2.47 15.50
N CYS A 39 3.38 -2.30 14.19
CA CYS A 39 2.67 -3.10 13.19
C CYS A 39 3.65 -3.97 12.40
N GLN A 40 3.15 -5.10 11.90
CA GLN A 40 3.78 -5.89 10.87
C GLN A 40 3.18 -5.52 9.51
N VAL A 41 4.04 -5.29 8.52
CA VAL A 41 3.66 -5.16 7.12
C VAL A 41 4.07 -6.41 6.34
N SER A 42 3.21 -6.87 5.43
CA SER A 42 3.51 -7.85 4.39
C SER A 42 3.17 -7.25 3.04
N ILE A 43 4.07 -7.41 2.07
CA ILE A 43 3.91 -6.96 0.70
C ILE A 43 4.08 -8.19 -0.19
N ASP A 44 2.99 -8.60 -0.82
CA ASP A 44 2.95 -9.71 -1.76
C ASP A 44 2.84 -9.15 -3.18
N VAL A 45 3.74 -9.55 -4.05
CA VAL A 45 3.82 -9.08 -5.44
C VAL A 45 3.68 -10.27 -6.38
N LEU A 46 2.78 -10.15 -7.34
CA LEU A 46 2.62 -11.06 -8.47
C LEU A 46 2.86 -10.26 -9.74
N HIS A 47 3.95 -10.56 -10.45
CA HIS A 47 4.28 -9.93 -11.71
C HIS A 47 4.11 -10.93 -12.85
N ARG A 48 3.44 -10.51 -13.92
CA ARG A 48 3.28 -11.30 -15.14
C ARG A 48 3.75 -10.49 -16.35
N ALA A 49 4.54 -11.15 -17.15
CA ALA A 49 5.08 -10.66 -18.40
C ALA A 49 4.97 -11.74 -19.48
N ALA A 50 5.28 -11.40 -20.73
CA ALA A 50 5.30 -12.37 -21.83
C ALA A 50 6.25 -13.55 -21.56
N GLN A 51 7.39 -13.28 -20.92
CA GLN A 51 8.41 -14.28 -20.56
C GLN A 51 8.06 -15.13 -19.33
N GLY A 52 6.95 -14.85 -18.62
CA GLY A 52 6.50 -15.68 -17.51
C GLY A 52 5.90 -14.92 -16.33
N GLN A 53 5.81 -15.62 -15.20
CA GLN A 53 5.29 -15.09 -13.94
C GLN A 53 6.35 -15.16 -12.85
N SER A 54 6.46 -14.11 -12.04
CA SER A 54 7.20 -14.13 -10.78
C SER A 54 6.31 -13.73 -9.60
N THR A 55 6.64 -14.25 -8.42
CA THR A 55 5.99 -13.88 -7.16
C THR A 55 7.05 -13.54 -6.12
N SER A 56 6.82 -12.50 -5.33
CA SER A 56 7.66 -12.17 -4.19
C SER A 56 6.82 -11.81 -2.97
N ARG A 57 7.39 -12.04 -1.79
CA ARG A 57 6.82 -11.65 -0.51
C ARG A 57 7.90 -10.97 0.31
N GLN A 58 7.60 -9.79 0.83
CA GLN A 58 8.46 -9.07 1.75
C GLN A 58 7.68 -8.77 3.03
N GLN A 59 8.34 -8.89 4.17
CA GLN A 59 7.74 -8.64 5.47
C GLN A 59 8.68 -7.79 6.31
N GLY A 60 8.11 -6.88 7.09
CA GLY A 60 8.88 -6.04 8.00
C GLY A 60 8.01 -5.44 9.11
N SER A 61 8.65 -4.98 10.18
CA SER A 61 7.97 -4.25 11.25
C SER A 61 8.05 -2.75 10.98
N VAL A 62 6.99 -2.02 11.33
CA VAL A 62 6.89 -0.57 11.17
C VAL A 62 6.20 0.04 12.40
N ASN A 63 6.72 1.16 12.87
CA ASN A 63 6.09 1.95 13.91
C ASN A 63 5.33 3.12 13.28
N LEU A 64 4.03 3.18 13.49
CA LEU A 64 3.13 4.21 12.99
C LEU A 64 2.66 5.06 14.16
N ALA A 65 2.91 6.36 14.10
CA ALA A 65 2.31 7.31 15.03
C ALA A 65 0.86 7.60 14.62
N ALA A 66 -0.01 7.79 15.61
CA ALA A 66 -1.40 8.14 15.40
C ALA A 66 -1.49 9.42 14.55
N ASN A 67 -2.41 9.41 13.59
CA ASN A 67 -2.75 10.53 12.73
C ASN A 67 -1.62 11.03 11.83
N GLN A 68 -0.57 10.23 11.63
CA GLN A 68 0.53 10.55 10.74
C GLN A 68 0.54 9.59 9.54
N THR A 69 0.61 10.18 8.35
CA THR A 69 0.79 9.43 7.11
C THR A 69 2.24 9.00 6.99
N LEU A 70 2.46 7.71 6.72
CA LEU A 70 3.77 7.12 6.51
C LEU A 70 3.80 6.24 5.26
N SER A 71 4.89 6.31 4.51
CA SER A 71 5.19 5.33 3.48
C SER A 71 5.67 4.02 4.11
N LEU A 72 5.03 2.91 3.74
CA LEU A 72 5.40 1.57 4.20
C LEU A 72 6.53 0.94 3.36
N GLY A 73 7.05 1.69 2.37
CA GLY A 73 8.07 1.24 1.45
C GLY A 73 7.85 1.78 0.03
N GLN A 74 8.72 1.37 -0.89
CA GLN A 74 8.63 1.72 -2.30
C GLN A 74 9.04 0.54 -3.15
N MET A 75 8.21 0.18 -4.12
CA MET A 75 8.54 -0.77 -5.18
C MET A 75 8.83 -0.02 -6.47
N ARG A 76 9.91 -0.40 -7.15
CA ARG A 76 10.23 0.02 -8.51
C ARG A 76 10.04 -1.19 -9.41
N ILE A 77 9.05 -1.15 -10.29
CA ILE A 77 8.65 -2.28 -11.12
C ILE A 77 9.01 -1.93 -12.56
N ALA A 78 9.96 -2.66 -13.15
CA ALA A 78 10.24 -2.56 -14.58
C ALA A 78 9.10 -3.23 -15.35
N MET A 79 8.56 -2.56 -16.38
CA MET A 79 7.41 -3.08 -17.12
C MET A 79 7.57 -2.86 -18.62
N GLN A 80 7.29 -3.90 -19.40
CA GLN A 80 7.11 -3.82 -20.85
C GLN A 80 5.63 -3.74 -21.22
N LYS A 81 5.34 -3.44 -22.49
CA LYS A 81 3.97 -3.39 -22.99
C LYS A 81 3.32 -4.77 -22.87
N GLY A 82 2.21 -4.84 -22.12
CA GLY A 82 1.46 -6.07 -21.88
C GLY A 82 1.76 -6.72 -20.53
N ASP A 83 2.79 -6.28 -19.83
CA ASP A 83 3.07 -6.71 -18.46
C ASP A 83 2.03 -6.15 -17.50
N TRP A 84 1.76 -6.89 -16.42
CA TRP A 84 1.00 -6.39 -15.29
C TRP A 84 1.57 -6.90 -13.97
N THR A 85 1.41 -6.12 -12.91
CA THR A 85 1.83 -6.47 -11.56
C THR A 85 0.72 -6.22 -10.58
N GLN A 86 0.31 -7.25 -9.85
CA GLN A 86 -0.55 -7.13 -8.68
C GLN A 86 0.32 -6.96 -7.43
N VAL A 87 0.02 -5.94 -6.64
CA VAL A 87 0.65 -5.70 -5.35
C VAL A 87 -0.44 -5.76 -4.28
N THR A 88 -0.26 -6.61 -3.29
CA THR A 88 -1.14 -6.74 -2.13
C THR A 88 -0.36 -6.38 -0.88
N VAL A 89 -0.84 -5.40 -0.12
CA VAL A 89 -0.23 -4.98 1.14
C VAL A 89 -1.17 -5.28 2.28
N THR A 90 -0.64 -5.95 3.29
CA THR A 90 -1.30 -6.19 4.57
C THR A 90 -0.55 -5.43 5.65
N LEU A 91 -1.27 -4.68 6.48
CA LEU A 91 -0.77 -4.06 7.70
C LEU A 91 -1.55 -4.61 8.89
N THR A 92 -0.88 -5.14 9.90
CA THR A 92 -1.56 -5.72 11.07
C THR A 92 -0.78 -5.54 12.36
N ASN A 93 -1.49 -5.47 13.49
CA ASN A 93 -0.88 -5.53 14.83
C ASN A 93 -1.00 -6.91 15.49
N GLY A 94 -1.54 -7.91 14.78
CA GLY A 94 -1.73 -9.28 15.30
C GLY A 94 -2.85 -9.44 16.33
N GLN A 95 -3.59 -8.39 16.66
CA GLN A 95 -4.67 -8.42 17.66
C GLN A 95 -6.04 -8.15 17.04
N GLY A 96 -6.23 -6.96 16.48
CA GLY A 96 -7.53 -6.50 15.96
C GLY A 96 -7.43 -5.50 14.82
N LEU A 97 -6.27 -4.89 14.61
CA LEU A 97 -6.01 -4.08 13.43
C LEU A 97 -5.49 -5.00 12.32
N ARG A 98 -6.24 -5.07 11.22
CA ARG A 98 -5.78 -5.61 9.95
C ARG A 98 -6.34 -4.75 8.82
N LEU A 99 -5.47 -4.10 8.07
CA LEU A 99 -5.80 -3.43 6.81
C LEU A 99 -5.18 -4.23 5.67
N GLU A 100 -5.93 -4.37 4.58
CA GLU A 100 -5.44 -4.99 3.36
C GLU A 100 -5.85 -4.13 2.17
N ARG A 101 -4.92 -3.93 1.25
CA ARG A 101 -5.18 -3.20 0.01
C ARG A 101 -4.44 -3.87 -1.14
N GLN A 102 -5.09 -3.88 -2.29
CA GLN A 102 -4.51 -4.40 -3.53
C GLN A 102 -4.56 -3.34 -4.62
N ILE A 103 -3.55 -3.34 -5.48
CA ILE A 103 -3.53 -2.59 -6.74
C ILE A 103 -2.97 -3.47 -7.87
N ILE A 104 -3.40 -3.22 -9.09
CA ILE A 104 -2.79 -3.76 -10.32
C ILE A 104 -2.20 -2.58 -11.09
N VAL A 105 -0.94 -2.69 -11.49
CA VAL A 105 -0.25 -1.71 -12.33
C VAL A 105 0.24 -2.36 -13.64
N PRO A 106 0.22 -1.66 -14.78
CA PRO A 106 -0.49 -0.39 -14.99
C PRO A 106 -2.01 -0.60 -14.78
N ASN A 107 -2.69 0.38 -14.18
CA ASN A 107 -4.13 0.31 -13.95
C ASN A 107 -4.87 0.69 -15.23
N ASN A 108 -4.92 -0.23 -16.18
CA ASN A 108 -5.52 -0.06 -17.50
C ASN A 108 -6.84 -0.84 -17.66
N ARG A 109 -7.55 -1.05 -16.54
CA ARG A 109 -8.91 -1.61 -16.52
C ARG A 109 -9.94 -0.55 -16.19
#